data_AF-A0A7S1LPZ1-F1
#
_entry.id   AF-A0A7S1LPZ1-F1
#
_cell.length_a   1.000
_cell.length_b   1.000
_cell.length_c   1.000
_cell.angle_alpha   90.00
_cell.angle_beta   90.00
_cell.angle_gamma   90.00
#
_symmetry.space_group_name_H-M   'P 1'
#
loop_
_entity.id
_entity.type
_entity.pdbx_description
1 polymer ?
#
loop_
_entity_poly.entity_id
_entity_poly.type
_entity_poly.pdbx_seq_one_letter_code
_entity_poly.pdbx_strand_id
1 'polypeptide(L)'
;QGSSHCSKLLRPPPPIAKLLYYSAEGEMAAAMRRCAVAALLATLASGIRTFPQDGAAPASASAAVPTHRHVIVMPKEKLAFCFVQKVASEHFAQVFNAANNMTASFDPDPSTPYRLGVNYEQVSRQNGWRFAMFVRDPLERYLSAFLAKCVPTGGNTHPANGGENCFGATLS
;
A
#
# COMPACT_ATOMS: atom_id res chain seq x y z
N GLN A 1 1.35 -9.46 8.75
CA GLN A 1 0.50 -8.56 9.58
C GLN A 1 1.01 -7.10 9.68
N GLY A 2 1.92 -6.62 8.81
CA GLY A 2 2.42 -5.22 8.87
C GLY A 2 1.60 -4.14 8.11
N SER A 3 0.48 -4.49 7.48
CA SER A 3 -0.28 -3.56 6.62
C SER A 3 -1.15 -2.56 7.38
N SER A 4 -1.48 -2.80 8.65
CA SER A 4 -2.52 -2.02 9.35
C SER A 4 -2.12 -0.58 9.64
N HIS A 5 -0.83 -0.31 9.79
CA HIS A 5 -0.34 1.03 10.12
C HIS A 5 -0.32 1.97 8.91
N CYS A 6 0.10 1.48 7.74
CA CYS A 6 -0.01 2.24 6.50
C CYS A 6 -1.48 2.56 6.19
N SER A 7 -2.40 1.62 6.41
CA SER A 7 -3.84 1.90 6.24
C SER A 7 -4.37 2.98 7.19
N LYS A 8 -3.80 3.14 8.39
CA LYS A 8 -4.14 4.25 9.31
C LYS A 8 -3.59 5.59 8.80
N LEU A 9 -2.36 5.60 8.27
CA LEU A 9 -1.68 6.81 7.76
C LEU A 9 -2.28 7.31 6.43
N LEU A 10 -2.84 6.38 5.65
CA LEU A 10 -3.48 6.63 4.35
C LEU A 10 -4.97 6.89 4.47
N ARG A 11 -5.54 6.96 5.69
CA ARG A 11 -6.93 7.38 5.82
C ARG A 11 -7.10 8.73 5.11
N PRO A 12 -8.09 8.86 4.22
CA PRO A 12 -8.38 10.16 3.63
C PRO A 12 -8.61 11.15 4.78
N PRO A 13 -8.12 12.40 4.67
CA PRO A 13 -8.55 13.41 5.62
C PRO A 13 -10.09 13.48 5.59
N PRO A 14 -10.76 13.87 6.69
CA PRO A 14 -12.19 14.18 6.68
C PRO A 14 -12.51 15.11 5.49
N PRO A 15 -13.72 15.02 4.92
CA PRO A 15 -14.00 15.17 3.50
C PRO A 15 -13.69 16.55 2.94
N ILE A 16 -12.42 16.81 2.66
CA ILE A 16 -11.93 17.92 1.84
C ILE A 16 -10.65 17.43 1.15
N ALA A 17 -10.76 16.60 0.11
CA ALA A 17 -9.84 16.61 -1.03
C ALA A 17 -10.19 15.51 -2.02
N LYS A 18 -10.40 15.95 -3.25
CA LYS A 18 -10.60 15.16 -4.47
C LYS A 18 -9.49 14.12 -4.62
N LEU A 19 -9.89 12.89 -4.95
CA LEU A 19 -9.07 11.94 -5.68
C LEU A 19 -8.65 12.63 -7.00
N LEU A 20 -7.42 13.14 -7.08
CA LEU A 20 -6.82 13.49 -8.36
C LEU A 20 -6.30 12.20 -8.98
N TYR A 21 -7.21 11.47 -9.61
CA TYR A 21 -6.84 10.53 -10.66
C TYR A 21 -6.42 11.39 -11.85
N TYR A 22 -5.11 11.53 -12.09
CA TYR A 22 -4.60 12.12 -13.32
C TYR A 22 -4.81 11.08 -14.43
N SER A 23 -6.03 11.02 -14.96
CA SER A 23 -6.32 10.41 -16.26
C SER A 23 -6.23 11.54 -17.27
N ALA A 24 -5.16 11.52 -18.06
CA ALA A 24 -4.96 12.42 -19.17
C ALA A 24 -5.87 12.01 -20.33
N GLU A 25 -7.17 12.30 -20.26
CA GLU A 25 -8.05 12.30 -21.44
C GLU A 25 -9.07 13.44 -21.31
N GLY A 26 -8.72 14.57 -21.93
CA GLY A 26 -9.32 15.90 -21.73
C GLY A 26 -10.76 16.09 -22.22
N GLU A 27 -11.47 15.06 -22.67
CA GLU A 27 -12.83 15.23 -23.21
C GLU A 27 -13.92 14.43 -22.47
N MET A 28 -13.60 13.30 -21.83
CA MET A 28 -14.61 12.49 -21.12
C MET A 28 -15.04 13.08 -19.76
N ALA A 29 -14.27 14.00 -19.19
CA ALA A 29 -14.52 14.58 -17.87
C ALA A 29 -15.76 15.51 -17.82
N ALA A 30 -16.18 16.07 -18.96
CA ALA A 30 -17.35 16.96 -19.03
C ALA A 30 -18.68 16.18 -19.06
N ALA A 31 -18.71 15.02 -19.72
CA ALA A 31 -19.90 14.17 -19.82
C ALA A 31 -20.21 13.46 -18.48
N MET A 32 -19.19 12.97 -17.77
CA MET A 32 -19.39 12.27 -16.49
C MET A 32 -19.91 13.19 -15.36
N ARG A 33 -19.64 14.50 -15.41
CA ARG A 33 -20.17 15.46 -14.40
C ARG A 33 -21.69 15.60 -14.47
N ARG A 34 -22.30 15.42 -15.63
CA ARG A 34 -23.77 15.54 -15.78
C ARG A 34 -24.50 14.27 -15.34
N CYS A 35 -23.92 13.08 -15.53
CA CYS A 35 -24.50 11.83 -15.02
C CYS A 35 -24.38 11.66 -13.50
N ALA A 36 -23.26 12.08 -12.91
CA ALA A 36 -23.03 11.91 -11.46
C ALA A 36 -24.02 12.73 -10.60
N VAL A 37 -24.44 13.92 -11.06
CA VAL A 37 -25.40 14.75 -10.32
C VAL A 37 -26.81 14.13 -10.35
N ALA A 38 -27.21 13.50 -11.46
CA ALA A 38 -28.50 12.81 -11.55
C ALA A 38 -28.57 11.57 -10.65
N ALA A 39 -27.48 10.80 -10.55
CA ALA A 39 -27.42 9.61 -9.68
C ALA A 39 -27.37 9.96 -8.18
N LEU A 40 -26.76 11.10 -7.81
CA LEU A 40 -26.70 11.57 -6.42
C LEU A 40 -28.07 12.04 -5.91
N LEU A 41 -28.90 12.62 -6.79
CA LEU A 41 -30.27 13.04 -6.43
C LEU A 41 -31.21 11.85 -6.29
N ALA A 42 -31.02 10.77 -7.05
CA ALA A 42 -31.84 9.55 -6.93
C ALA A 42 -31.53 8.74 -5.66
N THR A 43 -30.29 8.79 -5.14
CA THR A 43 -29.88 8.03 -3.96
C THR A 43 -30.27 8.67 -2.63
N LEU A 44 -30.61 9.97 -2.60
CA LEU A 44 -31.17 10.63 -1.40
C LEU A 44 -32.62 10.22 -1.08
N ALA A 45 -33.33 9.59 -2.03
CA ALA A 45 -34.72 9.17 -1.84
C ALA A 45 -34.89 7.74 -1.27
N SER A 46 -33.81 6.95 -1.17
CA SER A 46 -33.89 5.53 -0.77
C SER A 46 -33.04 5.23 0.45
N GLY A 47 -33.61 5.46 1.64
CA GLY A 47 -33.41 4.66 2.85
C GLY A 47 -31.98 4.37 3.32
N ILE A 48 -31.54 5.10 4.34
CA ILE A 48 -30.41 4.74 5.19
C ILE A 48 -30.70 3.36 5.83
N ARG A 49 -30.08 2.29 5.32
CA ARG A 49 -30.01 1.00 6.04
C ARG A 49 -28.87 1.10 7.06
N THR A 50 -29.23 1.12 8.33
CA THR A 50 -28.31 0.95 9.46
C THR A 50 -27.70 -0.46 9.39
N PHE A 51 -26.39 -0.56 9.17
CA PHE A 51 -25.65 -1.81 9.35
C PHE A 51 -25.45 -2.06 10.85
N PRO A 52 -25.86 -3.22 11.40
CA PRO A 52 -25.54 -3.59 12.76
C PRO A 52 -24.03 -3.83 12.90
N GLN A 53 -23.40 -3.15 13.86
CA GLN A 53 -22.05 -3.46 14.34
C GLN A 53 -22.16 -4.40 15.54
N ASP A 54 -22.15 -5.70 15.29
CA ASP A 54 -22.01 -6.70 16.34
C ASP A 54 -20.59 -7.26 16.37
N GLY A 55 -20.01 -7.29 17.58
CA GLY A 55 -19.02 -8.30 17.94
C GLY A 55 -17.56 -7.85 17.96
N ALA A 56 -17.19 -7.03 18.96
CA ALA A 56 -15.81 -6.93 19.39
C ALA A 56 -15.36 -8.27 20.00
N ALA A 57 -14.47 -8.99 19.32
CA ALA A 57 -13.70 -10.07 19.92
C ALA A 57 -12.42 -9.50 20.56
N PRO A 58 -12.16 -9.72 21.86
CA PRO A 58 -10.89 -9.36 22.46
C PRO A 58 -9.88 -10.46 22.12
N ALA A 59 -9.21 -10.35 20.97
CA ALA A 59 -8.01 -11.11 20.72
C ALA A 59 -6.88 -10.47 21.53
N SER A 60 -6.40 -11.19 22.54
CA SER A 60 -5.14 -10.93 23.24
C SER A 60 -3.99 -10.96 22.23
N ALA A 61 -3.75 -9.82 21.59
CA ALA A 61 -2.59 -9.62 20.73
C ALA A 61 -1.36 -9.59 21.63
N SER A 62 -0.52 -10.62 21.55
CA SER A 62 0.87 -10.45 21.98
C SER A 62 1.39 -9.18 21.31
N ALA A 63 2.11 -8.35 22.06
CA ALA A 63 2.67 -7.11 21.56
C ALA A 63 3.73 -7.45 20.50
N ALA A 64 3.28 -7.77 19.30
CA ALA A 64 4.12 -8.02 18.15
C ALA A 64 4.90 -6.74 17.93
N VAL A 65 6.22 -6.80 18.15
CA VAL A 65 7.13 -5.72 17.82
C VAL A 65 6.77 -5.26 16.40
N PRO A 66 6.30 -4.01 16.23
CA PRO A 66 5.76 -3.59 14.95
C PRO A 66 6.90 -3.64 13.94
N THR A 67 6.84 -4.62 13.05
CA THR A 67 7.85 -4.79 12.01
C THR A 67 7.63 -3.67 10.98
N HIS A 68 8.39 -2.59 11.09
CA HIS A 68 8.34 -1.41 10.21
C HIS A 68 8.88 -1.69 8.80
N ARG A 69 8.89 -2.95 8.36
CA ARG A 69 9.48 -3.42 7.10
C ARG A 69 8.74 -2.92 5.85
N HIS A 70 7.63 -2.19 6.03
CA HIS A 70 6.81 -1.71 4.93
C HIS A 70 6.81 -0.19 4.78
N VAL A 71 7.72 0.53 5.44
CA VAL A 71 7.85 1.97 5.26
C VAL A 71 9.30 2.32 4.95
N ILE A 72 9.49 3.04 3.84
CA ILE A 72 10.75 3.71 3.53
C ILE A 72 10.54 5.22 3.60
N VAL A 73 11.56 5.96 4.00
CA VAL A 73 11.47 7.39 4.28
C VAL A 73 12.59 8.17 3.60
N MET A 74 12.30 9.42 3.27
CA MET A 74 13.23 10.42 2.78
C MET A 74 13.15 11.63 3.72
N PRO A 75 14.01 11.68 4.75
CA PRO A 75 13.86 12.63 5.85
C PRO A 75 13.96 14.09 5.40
N LYS A 76 14.85 14.37 4.44
CA LYS A 76 15.07 15.71 3.87
C LYS A 76 13.78 16.35 3.35
N GLU A 77 12.96 15.57 2.66
CA GLU A 77 11.69 16.04 2.06
C GLU A 77 10.45 15.71 2.91
N LYS A 78 10.66 15.10 4.08
CA LYS A 78 9.63 14.50 4.94
C LYS A 78 8.65 13.63 4.14
N LEU A 79 9.17 12.77 3.28
CA LEU A 79 8.36 11.85 2.48
C LEU A 79 8.45 10.44 3.05
N ALA A 80 7.31 9.80 3.28
CA ALA A 80 7.20 8.41 3.69
C ALA A 80 6.47 7.62 2.61
N PHE A 81 7.05 6.51 2.17
CA PHE A 81 6.46 5.62 1.19
C PHE A 81 6.08 4.29 1.82
N CYS A 82 4.80 3.93 1.65
CA CYS A 82 4.24 2.67 2.11
C CYS A 82 4.45 1.58 1.06
N PHE A 83 5.27 0.59 1.42
CA PHE A 83 5.65 -0.52 0.56
C PHE A 83 4.51 -1.52 0.42
N VAL A 84 3.89 -1.55 -0.76
CA VAL A 84 3.02 -2.63 -1.18
C VAL A 84 3.85 -3.57 -2.05
N GLN A 85 3.72 -4.89 -1.87
CA GLN A 85 4.46 -5.82 -2.72
C GLN A 85 3.91 -5.82 -4.15
N LYS A 86 4.79 -6.06 -5.12
CA LYS A 86 4.46 -6.26 -6.55
C LYS A 86 3.84 -5.06 -7.25
N VAL A 87 4.18 -3.85 -6.79
CA VAL A 87 3.84 -2.57 -7.45
C VAL A 87 5.10 -1.78 -7.86
N ALA A 88 6.12 -2.49 -8.38
CA ALA A 88 7.45 -1.93 -8.66
C ALA A 88 8.15 -1.29 -7.44
N SER A 89 7.79 -1.77 -6.24
CA SER A 89 8.25 -1.22 -4.97
C SER A 89 9.77 -1.33 -4.76
N GLU A 90 10.42 -2.31 -5.39
CA GLU A 90 11.87 -2.50 -5.37
C GLU A 90 12.62 -1.36 -6.11
N HIS A 91 12.16 -0.96 -7.29
CA HIS A 91 12.73 0.18 -8.01
C HIS A 91 12.56 1.48 -7.22
N PHE A 92 11.43 1.66 -6.55
CA PHE A 92 11.24 2.83 -5.68
C PHE A 92 12.14 2.79 -4.44
N ALA A 93 12.40 1.61 -3.88
CA ALA A 93 13.39 1.49 -2.82
C ALA A 93 14.78 1.93 -3.29
N GLN A 94 15.18 1.61 -4.52
CA GLN A 94 16.43 2.08 -5.11
C GLN A 94 16.46 3.61 -5.26
N VAL A 95 15.37 4.22 -5.72
CA VAL A 95 15.24 5.69 -5.83
C VAL A 95 15.37 6.36 -4.46
N PHE A 96 14.71 5.83 -3.43
CA PHE A 96 14.82 6.36 -2.06
C PHE A 96 16.24 6.20 -1.49
N ASN A 97 16.87 5.05 -1.73
CA ASN A 97 18.26 4.81 -1.32
C ASN A 97 19.21 5.82 -1.99
N ALA A 98 19.10 6.00 -3.30
CA ALA A 98 19.89 6.98 -4.03
C ALA A 98 19.65 8.42 -3.50
N ALA A 99 18.40 8.81 -3.25
CA ALA A 99 18.05 10.12 -2.73
C ALA A 99 18.56 10.36 -1.29
N ASN A 100 18.71 9.30 -0.49
CA ASN A 100 19.27 9.36 0.86
C ASN A 100 20.81 9.17 0.88
N ASN A 101 21.48 9.18 -0.28
CA ASN A 101 22.90 8.91 -0.42
C ASN A 101 23.33 7.54 0.15
N MET A 102 22.43 6.56 0.14
CA MET A 102 22.76 5.18 0.45
C MET A 102 23.35 4.54 -0.80
N THR A 103 24.50 3.89 -0.66
CA THR A 103 25.06 3.09 -1.75
C THR A 103 24.06 1.98 -2.09
N ALA A 104 23.89 1.71 -3.40
CA ALA A 104 23.06 0.63 -3.91
C ALA A 104 23.68 -0.73 -3.57
N SER A 105 23.78 -1.04 -2.29
CA SER A 105 24.05 -2.38 -1.82
C SER A 105 22.78 -3.21 -2.02
N PHE A 106 22.93 -4.52 -2.22
CA PHE A 106 21.84 -5.52 -2.23
C PHE A 106 21.20 -5.68 -0.84
N ASP A 107 21.08 -4.57 -0.13
CA ASP A 107 20.68 -4.52 1.24
C ASP A 107 19.18 -4.79 1.31
N PRO A 108 18.75 -5.89 1.96
CA PRO A 108 17.35 -6.27 2.03
C PRO A 108 16.50 -5.26 2.80
N ASP A 109 17.15 -4.39 3.59
CA ASP A 109 16.52 -3.34 4.37
C ASP A 109 16.81 -1.97 3.75
N PRO A 110 15.97 -1.45 2.84
CA PRO A 110 16.16 -0.15 2.20
C PRO A 110 16.08 1.01 3.21
N SER A 111 15.96 2.26 2.73
CA SER A 111 15.77 3.53 3.46
C SER A 111 14.68 3.51 4.55
N THR A 112 14.80 2.64 5.53
CA THR A 112 13.84 2.43 6.62
C THR A 112 14.07 3.50 7.69
N PRO A 113 13.02 3.88 8.44
CA PRO A 113 13.12 4.89 9.49
C PRO A 113 14.27 4.62 10.47
N TYR A 114 14.40 3.37 10.92
CA TYR A 114 15.46 2.96 11.86
C TYR A 114 16.87 3.19 11.31
N ARG A 115 17.13 2.81 10.05
CA ARG A 115 18.47 2.98 9.44
C ARG A 115 18.88 4.43 9.24
N LEU A 116 17.91 5.31 9.06
CA LEU A 116 18.14 6.75 8.89
C LEU A 116 18.05 7.52 10.21
N GLY A 117 17.96 6.82 11.35
CA GLY A 117 17.84 7.47 12.67
C GLY A 117 16.54 8.26 12.85
N VAL A 118 15.50 7.97 12.05
CA VAL A 118 14.20 8.62 12.15
C VAL A 118 13.34 7.89 13.16
N ASN A 119 12.87 8.61 14.18
CA ASN A 119 11.85 8.08 15.07
C ASN A 119 10.53 7.89 14.29
N TYR A 120 10.10 6.63 14.16
CA TYR A 120 8.88 6.29 13.42
C TYR A 120 7.62 6.95 13.99
N GLU A 121 7.55 7.17 15.30
CA GLU A 121 6.42 7.86 15.94
C GLU A 121 6.29 9.32 15.47
N GLN A 122 7.40 9.92 15.03
CA GLN A 122 7.42 11.26 14.47
C GLN A 122 7.05 11.29 12.99
N VAL A 123 6.99 10.14 12.31
CA VAL A 123 6.57 10.02 10.91
C VAL A 123 5.05 10.10 10.84
N SER A 124 4.52 11.32 10.92
CA SER A 124 3.10 11.61 10.94
C SER A 124 2.75 12.84 10.10
N ARG A 125 1.50 12.93 9.65
CA ARG A 125 1.03 14.10 8.88
C ARG A 125 1.12 15.38 9.69
N GLN A 126 0.86 15.29 11.00
CA GLN A 126 0.94 16.41 11.95
C GLN A 126 2.36 17.01 12.00
N ASN A 127 3.38 16.16 11.85
CA ASN A 127 4.78 16.59 11.83
C ASN A 127 5.28 17.01 10.43
N GLY A 128 4.35 17.18 9.49
CA GLY A 128 4.62 17.61 8.12
C GLY A 128 5.07 16.49 7.17
N TRP A 129 4.92 15.22 7.56
CA TRP A 129 5.23 14.10 6.66
C TRP A 129 4.15 13.91 5.60
N ARG A 130 4.60 13.70 4.37
CA ARG A 130 3.78 13.34 3.22
C ARG A 130 3.86 11.84 3.02
N PHE A 131 2.71 11.21 2.78
CA PHE A 131 2.63 9.77 2.59
C PHE A 131 2.27 9.46 1.14
N ALA A 132 3.03 8.55 0.54
CA ALA A 132 2.78 8.05 -0.80
C ALA A 132 2.66 6.52 -0.78
N MET A 133 1.87 5.99 -1.69
CA MET A 133 1.79 4.57 -2.00
C MET A 133 1.63 4.42 -3.51
N PHE A 134 2.22 3.37 -4.07
CA PHE A 134 1.88 2.97 -5.42
C PHE A 134 0.79 1.91 -5.36
N VAL A 135 -0.19 2.09 -6.23
CA VAL A 135 -1.22 1.10 -6.50
C VAL A 135 -1.02 0.59 -7.91
N ARG A 136 -1.40 -0.66 -8.09
CA ARG A 136 -1.49 -1.33 -9.40
C ARG A 136 -2.86 -1.96 -9.47
N ASP A 137 -3.33 -2.25 -10.68
CA ASP A 137 -4.51 -3.07 -10.88
C ASP A 137 -4.45 -4.35 -9.99
N PRO A 138 -5.52 -4.67 -9.23
CA PRO A 138 -5.51 -5.79 -8.31
C PRO A 138 -5.23 -7.14 -8.97
N LEU A 139 -5.73 -7.38 -10.20
CA LEU A 139 -5.52 -8.64 -10.92
C LEU A 139 -4.08 -8.74 -11.40
N GLU A 140 -3.51 -7.67 -11.95
CA GLU A 140 -2.10 -7.66 -12.33
C GLU A 140 -1.16 -7.85 -11.13
N ARG A 141 -1.48 -7.20 -10.00
CA ARG A 141 -0.71 -7.36 -8.76
C ARG A 141 -0.80 -8.79 -8.25
N TYR A 142 -1.99 -9.38 -8.28
CA TYR A 142 -2.21 -10.77 -7.91
C TYR A 142 -1.39 -11.72 -8.78
N LEU A 143 -1.49 -11.58 -10.10
CA LEU A 143 -0.74 -12.42 -11.05
C LEU A 143 0.77 -12.28 -10.85
N SER A 144 1.26 -11.05 -10.68
CA SER A 144 2.68 -10.80 -10.39
C SER A 144 3.13 -11.44 -9.08
N ALA A 145 2.30 -11.43 -8.04
CA ALA A 145 2.58 -12.10 -6.77
C ALA A 145 2.58 -13.61 -6.91
N PHE A 146 1.62 -14.17 -7.65
CA PHE A 146 1.51 -15.59 -7.92
C PHE A 146 2.71 -16.09 -8.71
N LEU A 147 3.05 -15.47 -9.84
CA LEU A 147 4.20 -15.87 -10.66
C LEU A 147 5.50 -15.84 -9.86
N ALA A 148 5.70 -14.82 -9.03
CA ALA A 148 6.94 -14.70 -8.26
C ALA A 148 7.07 -15.69 -7.09
N LYS A 149 5.97 -16.27 -6.60
CA LYS A 149 6.00 -17.20 -5.45
C LYS A 149 5.75 -18.64 -5.85
N CYS A 150 4.90 -18.85 -6.83
CA CYS A 150 4.28 -20.14 -7.12
C CYS A 150 4.72 -20.72 -8.46
N VAL A 151 5.32 -19.92 -9.33
CA VAL A 151 5.90 -20.42 -10.58
C VAL A 151 7.41 -20.53 -10.40
N PRO A 152 7.98 -21.75 -10.47
CA PRO A 152 9.41 -21.93 -10.40
C PRO A 152 10.09 -21.16 -11.54
N THR A 153 11.08 -20.34 -11.21
CA THR A 153 11.82 -19.54 -12.19
C THR A 153 13.26 -20.03 -12.25
N GLY A 154 13.79 -20.23 -13.46
CA GLY A 154 15.22 -20.43 -13.70
C GLY A 154 15.81 -21.72 -13.12
N GLY A 155 15.28 -22.89 -13.51
CA GLY A 155 15.87 -24.20 -13.15
C GLY A 155 15.60 -24.67 -11.72
N ASN A 156 15.03 -23.83 -10.87
CA ASN A 156 14.48 -24.28 -9.59
C ASN A 156 13.29 -25.20 -9.86
N THR A 157 13.28 -26.41 -9.31
CA THR A 157 12.15 -27.35 -9.43
C THR A 157 11.03 -27.05 -8.44
N HIS A 158 11.26 -26.14 -7.48
CA HIS A 158 10.32 -25.85 -6.41
C HIS A 158 9.92 -24.37 -6.37
N PRO A 159 8.65 -24.07 -6.08
CA PRO A 159 8.20 -22.71 -5.82
C PRO A 159 8.83 -22.14 -4.55
N ALA A 160 8.79 -20.81 -4.42
CA ALA A 160 9.34 -20.13 -3.26
C ALA A 160 8.67 -20.62 -1.96
N ASN A 161 9.48 -20.87 -0.93
CA ASN A 161 9.04 -21.43 0.36
C ASN A 161 8.23 -22.72 0.21
N GLY A 162 8.59 -23.59 -0.74
CA GLY A 162 7.93 -24.89 -0.93
C GLY A 162 6.46 -24.79 -1.34
N GLY A 163 5.98 -23.63 -1.81
CA GLY A 163 4.59 -23.46 -2.20
C GLY A 163 3.61 -23.21 -1.06
N GLU A 164 4.06 -23.04 0.19
CA GLU A 164 3.19 -22.78 1.35
C GLU A 164 2.29 -21.53 1.18
N ASN A 165 2.70 -20.61 0.32
CA ASN A 165 2.00 -19.36 0.05
C ASN A 165 1.13 -19.40 -1.23
N CYS A 166 0.92 -20.59 -1.80
CA CYS A 166 0.35 -20.79 -3.13
C CYS A 166 -1.03 -21.45 -3.09
N PHE A 167 -2.01 -20.84 -2.43
CA PHE A 167 -3.44 -21.25 -2.44
C PHE A 167 -3.76 -22.75 -2.23
N GLY A 168 -2.80 -23.59 -1.81
CA GLY A 168 -2.95 -25.05 -1.67
C GLY A 168 -1.65 -25.79 -1.99
N ALA A 169 -1.67 -27.12 -1.83
CA ALA A 169 -0.55 -27.98 -2.20
C ALA A 169 -0.27 -27.83 -3.70
N THR A 170 0.99 -27.54 -4.04
CA THR A 170 1.46 -27.56 -5.42
C THR A 170 1.10 -28.91 -6.02
N LEU A 171 0.47 -28.91 -7.20
CA LEU A 171 0.25 -30.13 -7.98
C LEU A 171 1.63 -30.70 -8.34
N SER A 172 2.12 -31.62 -7.50
CA SER A 172 3.35 -32.39 -7.70
C SER A 172 3.07 -33.60 -8.56
#